data_AF-A0A2K3IW75-F1
#
_entry.id   AF-A0A2K3IW75-F1
#
_cell.length_a   1.000
_cell.length_b   1.000
_cell.length_c   1.000
_cell.angle_alpha   90.00
_cell.angle_beta   90.00
_cell.angle_gamma   90.00
#
_symmetry.space_group_name_H-M   'P 1'
#
loop_
_entity.id
_entity.type
_entity.pdbx_description
1 polymer ?
#
loop_
_entity_poly.entity_id
_entity_poly.type
_entity_poly.pdbx_seq_one_letter_code
_entity_poly.pdbx_strand_id
1 'polypeptide(L)'
;MKSKTWSLYENGKYLEPLVFSNEKTQEDIVHEVLKEISQGKKVIFIHGACGTGKSAIALNLAKELGRASIIVPGKNLQRQYKKDYEDG
;
A
#
# COMPACT_ATOMS: atom_id res chain seq x y z
N MET A 1 -8.50 -17.79 2.18
CA MET A 1 -8.83 -17.05 3.42
C MET A 1 -8.41 -15.61 3.18
N LYS A 2 -9.30 -14.62 3.30
CA LYS A 2 -8.91 -13.20 3.07
C LYS A 2 -7.88 -12.80 4.12
N SER A 3 -6.76 -12.22 3.71
CA SER A 3 -5.77 -11.70 4.64
C SER A 3 -6.35 -10.54 5.45
N LYS A 4 -5.96 -10.40 6.71
CA LYS A 4 -6.30 -9.21 7.53
C LYS A 4 -5.53 -7.97 7.07
N THR A 5 -4.33 -8.16 6.52
CA THR A 5 -3.39 -7.08 6.20
C THR A 5 -3.86 -6.34 4.95
N TRP A 6 -4.23 -7.07 3.91
CA TRP A 6 -4.65 -6.51 2.65
C TRP A 6 -6.13 -6.14 2.63
N SER A 7 -6.41 -4.89 2.27
CA SER A 7 -7.75 -4.35 2.10
C SER A 7 -7.71 -3.32 0.98
N LEU A 8 -8.00 -3.77 -0.24
CA LEU A 8 -8.13 -2.89 -1.40
C LEU A 8 -9.46 -3.19 -2.10
N TYR A 9 -10.23 -2.14 -2.36
CA TYR A 9 -11.51 -2.24 -3.04
C TYR A 9 -11.59 -1.20 -4.15
N GLU A 10 -12.25 -1.56 -5.24
CA GLU A 10 -12.60 -0.63 -6.32
C GLU A 10 -14.07 -0.84 -6.66
N ASN A 11 -14.87 0.23 -6.56
CA ASN A 11 -16.33 0.18 -6.76
C ASN A 11 -17.02 -0.94 -5.95
N GLY A 12 -16.60 -1.12 -4.69
CA GLY A 12 -17.11 -2.16 -3.78
C GLY A 12 -16.62 -3.58 -4.09
N LYS A 13 -15.78 -3.78 -5.12
CA LYS A 13 -15.19 -5.09 -5.44
C LYS A 13 -13.82 -5.21 -4.81
N TYR A 14 -13.58 -6.32 -4.11
CA TYR A 14 -12.27 -6.65 -3.55
C TYR A 14 -11.25 -6.86 -4.67
N LEU A 15 -10.08 -6.25 -4.53
CA LEU A 15 -8.95 -6.40 -5.42
C LEU A 15 -7.85 -7.21 -4.74
N GLU A 16 -7.54 -8.37 -5.32
CA GLU A 16 -6.42 -9.19 -4.86
C GLU A 16 -5.08 -8.44 -5.06
N PRO A 17 -4.08 -8.67 -4.17
CA PRO A 17 -2.73 -8.14 -4.37
C PRO A 17 -2.17 -8.56 -5.73
N LEU A 18 -1.54 -7.63 -6.44
CA LEU A 18 -0.80 -7.99 -7.65
C LEU A 18 0.38 -8.90 -7.31
N VAL A 19 0.62 -9.90 -8.16
CA VAL A 19 1.76 -10.80 -8.09
C VAL A 19 2.85 -10.30 -9.04
N PHE A 20 4.07 -10.16 -8.55
CA PHE A 20 5.23 -9.76 -9.32
C PHE A 20 5.90 -10.97 -9.98
N SER A 21 6.83 -10.72 -10.91
CA SER A 21 7.55 -11.77 -11.64
C SER A 21 8.43 -12.66 -10.75
N ASN A 22 8.71 -12.24 -9.52
CA ASN A 22 9.46 -13.00 -8.51
C ASN A 22 8.54 -13.72 -7.53
N GLU A 23 7.26 -13.91 -7.89
CA GLU A 23 6.22 -14.60 -7.13
C GLU A 23 5.78 -13.89 -5.84
N LYS A 24 6.46 -12.81 -5.43
CA LYS A 24 6.00 -11.96 -4.34
C LYS A 24 4.76 -11.18 -4.73
N THR A 25 3.90 -10.95 -3.77
CA THR A 25 2.71 -10.12 -3.88
C THR A 25 2.97 -8.71 -3.35
N GLN A 26 2.08 -7.77 -3.69
CA GLN A 26 2.07 -6.46 -3.02
C GLN A 26 1.90 -6.58 -1.50
N GLU A 27 1.16 -7.59 -1.04
CA GLU A 27 0.96 -7.85 0.38
C GLU A 27 2.27 -8.30 1.05
N ASP A 28 3.06 -9.16 0.41
CA ASP A 28 4.38 -9.55 0.92
C ASP A 28 5.29 -8.33 1.13
N ILE A 29 5.23 -7.35 0.22
CA ILE A 29 5.98 -6.10 0.39
C ILE A 29 5.46 -5.30 1.59
N VAL A 30 4.15 -5.28 1.85
CA VAL A 30 3.59 -4.65 3.07
C VAL A 30 4.15 -5.31 4.32
N HIS A 31 4.16 -6.65 4.38
CA HIS A 31 4.73 -7.40 5.51
C HIS A 31 6.22 -7.15 5.70
N GLU A 32 7.00 -7.13 4.62
CA GLU A 32 8.43 -6.83 4.67
C GLU A 32 8.69 -5.44 5.25
N VAL A 33 7.96 -4.43 4.79
CA VAL A 33 8.10 -3.06 5.30
C VAL A 33 7.69 -2.96 6.77
N LEU A 34 6.57 -3.58 7.18
CA LEU A 34 6.13 -3.60 8.58
C LEU A 34 7.17 -4.30 9.48
N LYS A 35 7.77 -5.38 9.00
CA LYS A 35 8.85 -6.08 9.70
C LYS A 35 10.07 -5.18 9.88
N GLU A 36 10.54 -4.52 8.83
CA GLU A 36 11.68 -3.59 8.93
C GLU A 36 11.39 -2.41 9.90
N ILE A 37 10.16 -1.87 9.90
CA ILE A 37 9.73 -0.84 10.87
C ILE A 37 9.81 -1.40 12.29
N SER A 38 9.29 -2.61 12.54
CA SER A 38 9.32 -3.26 13.86
C SER A 38 10.75 -3.51 14.37
N GLN A 39 11.71 -3.66 13.46
CA GLN A 39 13.14 -3.83 13.75
C GLN A 39 13.87 -2.48 13.94
N GLY A 40 13.14 -1.36 13.94
CA GLY A 40 13.68 -0.03 14.20
C GLY A 40 14.26 0.68 12.97
N LYS A 41 14.02 0.18 11.75
CA LYS A 41 14.40 0.92 10.54
C LYS A 41 13.55 2.18 10.42
N LYS A 42 14.21 3.32 10.26
CA LYS A 42 13.56 4.64 10.17
C LYS A 42 13.30 5.08 8.74
N VAL A 43 14.11 4.62 7.79
CA VAL A 43 14.04 5.00 6.37
C VAL A 43 14.06 3.72 5.55
N ILE A 44 13.02 3.54 4.73
CA ILE A 44 12.83 2.38 3.86
C ILE A 44 12.51 2.92 2.47
N PHE A 45 13.26 2.46 1.46
CA PHE A 45 13.03 2.82 0.07
C PHE A 45 12.34 1.66 -0.65
N ILE A 46 11.21 1.94 -1.30
CA ILE A 46 10.50 0.97 -2.14
C ILE A 46 10.73 1.40 -3.60
N HIS A 47 11.46 0.57 -4.35
CA HIS A 47 11.62 0.76 -5.78
C HIS A 47 10.55 -0.02 -6.54
N GLY A 48 9.69 0.68 -7.29
CA GLY A 48 8.61 0.04 -8.04
C GLY A 48 8.36 0.72 -9.38
N ALA A 49 8.26 -0.09 -10.44
CA ALA A 49 7.96 0.37 -11.79
C ALA A 49 6.58 1.07 -11.88
N CYS A 50 6.32 1.78 -12.98
CA CYS A 50 4.99 2.34 -13.22
C CYS A 50 3.94 1.22 -13.29
N GLY A 51 2.73 1.46 -12.77
CA GLY A 51 1.63 0.48 -12.81
C GLY A 51 1.70 -0.67 -11.79
N THR A 52 2.78 -0.81 -11.00
CA THR A 52 2.90 -1.89 -10.00
C THR A 52 2.04 -1.69 -8.74
N GLY A 53 1.15 -0.69 -8.73
CA GLY A 53 0.26 -0.39 -7.62
C GLY A 53 0.97 0.07 -6.33
N LYS A 54 2.02 0.90 -6.45
CA LYS A 54 2.70 1.52 -5.30
C LYS A 54 1.74 2.20 -4.30
N SER A 55 0.68 2.84 -4.81
CA SER A 55 -0.34 3.47 -3.96
C SER A 55 -1.08 2.47 -3.09
N ALA A 56 -1.41 1.28 -3.62
CA ALA A 56 -2.07 0.22 -2.84
C ALA A 56 -1.19 -0.27 -1.69
N ILE A 57 0.12 -0.42 -1.92
CA ILE A 57 1.08 -0.76 -0.87
C ILE A 57 1.09 0.35 0.21
N ALA A 58 1.17 1.62 -0.20
CA ALA A 58 1.20 2.75 0.74
C ALA A 58 -0.08 2.86 1.59
N LEU A 59 -1.25 2.65 1.00
CA LEU A 59 -2.54 2.68 1.71
C LEU A 59 -2.68 1.55 2.72
N ASN A 60 -2.25 0.33 2.35
CA ASN A 60 -2.26 -0.81 3.27
C ASN A 60 -1.26 -0.63 4.42
N LEU A 61 -0.09 -0.03 4.17
CA LEU A 61 0.82 0.36 5.24
C LEU A 61 0.19 1.40 6.17
N ALA A 62 -0.47 2.42 5.63
CA ALA A 62 -1.14 3.44 6.43
C ALA A 62 -2.26 2.85 7.31
N LYS A 63 -3.03 1.90 6.78
CA LYS A 63 -4.05 1.14 7.51
C LYS A 63 -3.43 0.35 8.68
N GLU A 64 -2.39 -0.45 8.42
CA GLU A 64 -1.77 -1.30 9.44
C GLU A 64 -1.02 -0.50 10.52
N LEU A 65 -0.45 0.65 10.16
CA LEU A 65 0.19 1.54 11.13
C LEU A 65 -0.83 2.37 11.94
N GLY A 66 -2.11 2.35 11.56
CA GLY A 66 -3.21 3.09 12.19
C GLY A 66 -3.16 4.62 12.01
N ARG A 67 -2.01 5.18 11.60
CA ARG A 67 -1.82 6.60 11.27
C ARG A 67 -0.66 6.76 10.30
N ALA A 68 -0.83 7.62 9.31
CA ALA A 68 0.23 7.96 8.35
C ALA A 68 0.02 9.35 7.75
N SER A 69 1.10 9.91 7.20
CA SER A 69 1.05 11.10 6.35
C SER A 69 1.57 10.71 4.96
N ILE A 70 0.74 10.90 3.93
CA ILE A 70 1.09 10.64 2.54
C ILE A 70 1.36 11.98 1.86
N ILE A 71 2.60 12.21 1.44
CA ILE A 71 3.04 13.44 0.80
C ILE A 71 3.22 13.18 -0.69
N VAL A 72 2.57 13.99 -1.52
CA VAL A 72 2.58 13.86 -2.98
C VAL A 72 2.84 15.21 -3.66
N PRO A 73 3.48 15.24 -4.84
CA PRO A 73 3.94 16.48 -5.46
C PRO A 73 2.84 17.31 -6.14
N GLY A 74 1.55 16.94 -6.04
CA GLY A 74 0.49 17.68 -6.72
C GLY A 74 -0.94 17.38 -6.25
N LYS A 75 -1.82 18.38 -6.44
CA LYS A 75 -3.24 18.32 -6.00
C LYS A 75 -4.04 17.17 -6.61
N ASN A 76 -3.73 16.77 -7.84
CA ASN A 76 -4.41 15.64 -8.50
C ASN A 76 -4.13 14.32 -7.76
N LEU A 77 -2.87 14.03 -7.46
CA LEU A 77 -2.47 12.85 -6.70
C LEU A 77 -3.02 12.91 -5.27
N GLN A 78 -3.01 14.09 -4.65
CA GLN A 78 -3.58 14.26 -3.30
C GLN A 78 -5.08 13.90 -3.28
N ARG A 79 -5.84 14.37 -4.26
CA ARG A 79 -7.26 14.00 -4.40
C ARG A 79 -7.45 12.52 -4.65
N GLN A 80 -6.59 11.90 -5.47
CA GLN A 80 -6.63 10.47 -5.73
C GLN A 80 -6.44 9.66 -4.44
N TYR A 81 -5.37 9.92 -3.68
CA TYR A 81 -5.14 9.24 -2.40
C TYR A 81 -6.26 9.48 -1.38
N LYS A 82 -6.82 10.70 -1.32
CA LYS A 82 -7.96 11.00 -0.46
C LYS A 82 -9.15 10.11 -0.82
N LYS A 83 -9.50 10.07 -2.11
CA LYS A 83 -10.61 9.25 -2.61
C LYS A 83 -10.38 7.76 -2.34
N ASP A 84 -9.20 7.26 -2.66
CA ASP A 84 -8.85 5.84 -2.47
C ASP A 84 -8.84 5.41 -0.99
N TYR A 85 -8.65 6.36 -0.06
CA TYR A 85 -8.70 6.09 1.38
C TYR A 85 -10.11 6.24 1.98
N GLU A 86 -10.92 7.19 1.50
CA GLU A 86 -12.27 7.45 2.02
C GLU A 86 -13.36 6.55 1.40
N ASP A 87 -13.21 6.18 0.12
CA ASP A 87 -14.19 5.39 -0.63
C ASP A 87 -13.90 3.86 -0.58
N GLY A 88 -12.82 3.45 0.10
CA GLY A 88 -12.30 2.06 0.15
C GLY A 88 -12.84 1.20 1.28
#